data_AF-A0AAD2GBT3-F1
#
_entry.id   AF-A0AAD2GBT3-F1
#
_cell.length_a   1.000
_cell.length_b   1.000
_cell.length_c   1.000
_cell.angle_alpha   90.00
_cell.angle_beta   90.00
_cell.angle_gamma   90.00
#
_symmetry.space_group_name_H-M   'P 1'
#
loop_
_entity.id
_entity.type
_entity.pdbx_description
1 polymer ?
#
loop_
_entity_poly.entity_id
_entity_poly.type
_entity_poly.pdbx_seq_one_letter_code
_entity_poly.pdbx_strand_id
1 'polypeptide(L)'
;METLDRRRMLQESFWGSLMPVSTYCGLLSISSPLPSHAYTPDPDPLKESLYLICRVQEATCLQERYINKKLPPIKKMKLTLRLVDRSYRLLDQINYISKFMDPTSVVEAVQAGNEAADSLQEAIDFVYTYKDNDGAAMTLEQKDILIASLTNTREKLFDFVAYLPDQGKLQEARKRVEEENRLNIDEYDPDLANDAGIYNPIELPWKNRK
;
A
#
# COMPACT_ATOMS: atom_id res chain seq x y z
N MET A 1 31.24 34.11 38.90
CA MET A 1 32.51 34.20 38.16
C MET A 1 33.53 33.40 38.97
N GLU A 2 33.58 32.08 38.75
CA GLU A 2 34.50 31.12 39.39
C GLU A 2 34.41 29.82 38.54
N THR A 3 35.35 29.69 37.60
CA THR A 3 36.44 28.69 37.57
C THR A 3 36.07 27.35 36.93
N LEU A 4 36.14 27.36 35.58
CA LEU A 4 36.66 26.27 34.76
C LEU A 4 38.04 25.85 35.27
N ASP A 5 38.18 24.68 35.88
CA ASP A 5 39.33 23.79 35.66
C ASP A 5 39.17 22.50 36.46
N ARG A 6 38.89 21.37 35.79
CA ARG A 6 39.31 20.04 36.27
C ARG A 6 39.05 18.97 35.22
N ARG A 7 40.14 18.28 34.89
CA ARG A 7 40.24 16.92 34.34
C ARG A 7 40.36 16.79 32.82
N ARG A 8 41.40 17.47 32.31
CA ARG A 8 42.41 16.81 31.47
C ARG A 8 43.22 15.85 32.35
N MET A 9 42.96 14.55 32.27
CA MET A 9 43.91 13.47 32.58
C MET A 9 43.18 12.15 32.38
N LEU A 10 43.48 11.48 31.26
CA LEU A 10 43.65 10.03 31.08
C LEU A 10 43.81 9.81 29.57
N GLN A 11 44.95 10.31 29.09
CA GLN A 11 45.51 9.98 27.80
C GLN A 11 46.64 9.02 28.13
N GLU A 12 46.41 7.71 28.04
CA GLU A 12 47.49 6.75 27.85
C GLU A 12 47.01 5.39 27.32
N SER A 13 47.76 4.93 26.32
CA SER A 13 48.12 3.55 26.01
C SER A 13 47.03 2.55 25.60
N PHE A 14 46.64 2.59 24.32
CA PHE A 14 46.11 1.41 23.61
C PHE A 14 46.64 1.34 22.16
N TRP A 15 47.95 1.17 22.00
CA TRP A 15 48.53 0.70 20.73
C TRP A 15 48.47 -0.84 20.70
N GLY A 16 47.27 -1.35 20.49
CA GLY A 16 46.99 -2.77 20.27
C GLY A 16 47.09 -3.11 18.78
N SER A 17 48.13 -3.88 18.45
CA SER A 17 48.37 -4.65 17.22
C SER A 17 47.22 -4.72 16.19
N LEU A 18 47.40 -4.04 15.05
CA LEU A 18 46.58 -4.19 13.85
C LEU A 18 46.88 -5.54 13.18
N MET A 19 46.02 -6.53 13.39
CA MET A 19 45.92 -7.68 12.49
C MET A 19 45.07 -7.27 11.28
N PRO A 20 45.52 -7.53 10.03
CA PRO A 20 44.67 -7.36 8.86
C PRO A 20 43.59 -8.45 8.89
N VAL A 21 42.40 -8.11 9.38
CA VAL A 21 41.19 -8.92 9.17
C VAL A 21 40.91 -8.85 7.68
N SER A 22 41.26 -9.91 6.96
CA SER A 22 40.91 -10.10 5.56
C SER A 22 39.40 -10.32 5.50
N THR A 23 38.66 -9.22 5.49
CA THR A 23 37.21 -9.20 5.34
C THR A 23 36.90 -9.66 3.92
N TYR A 24 36.66 -10.96 3.76
CA TYR A 24 36.00 -11.50 2.59
C TYR A 24 34.61 -10.87 2.51
N CYS A 25 34.53 -9.74 1.81
CA CYS A 25 33.29 -9.13 1.40
C CYS A 25 32.72 -10.05 0.30
N GLY A 26 32.08 -11.13 0.72
CA GLY A 26 31.29 -11.97 -0.16
C GLY A 26 30.21 -11.07 -0.75
N LEU A 27 30.42 -10.65 -1.99
CA LEU A 27 29.41 -10.04 -2.84
C LEU A 27 28.33 -11.09 -3.05
N LEU A 28 27.42 -11.22 -2.09
CA LEU A 28 26.12 -11.81 -2.29
C LEU A 28 25.44 -10.91 -3.32
N SER A 29 25.55 -11.30 -4.60
CA SER A 29 24.74 -10.72 -5.66
C SER A 29 23.29 -10.99 -5.30
N ILE A 30 22.64 -10.03 -4.64
CA ILE A 30 21.21 -10.01 -4.44
C ILE A 30 20.62 -9.88 -5.85
N SER A 31 20.28 -11.03 -6.45
CA SER A 31 19.53 -11.07 -7.69
C SER A 31 18.25 -10.29 -7.45
N SER A 32 17.96 -9.32 -8.31
CA SER A 32 16.67 -8.67 -8.31
C SER A 32 15.59 -9.75 -8.38
N PRO A 33 14.54 -9.67 -7.54
CA PRO A 33 13.46 -10.63 -7.57
C PRO A 33 12.88 -10.68 -8.99
N LEU A 34 12.77 -11.89 -9.54
CA LEU A 34 12.15 -12.07 -10.85
C LEU A 34 10.68 -11.65 -10.77
N PRO A 35 10.16 -10.92 -11.77
CA PRO A 35 8.74 -10.58 -11.82
C PRO A 35 7.92 -11.87 -11.80
N SER A 36 6.78 -11.86 -11.09
CA SER A 36 5.90 -13.03 -11.06
C SER A 36 5.40 -13.29 -12.48
N HIS A 37 5.42 -14.56 -12.90
CA HIS A 37 4.96 -14.98 -14.23
C HIS A 37 3.49 -14.62 -14.54
N ALA A 38 2.72 -14.23 -13.52
CA ALA A 38 1.31 -13.87 -13.65
C ALA A 38 1.07 -12.41 -14.06
N TYR A 39 2.05 -11.51 -13.89
CA TYR A 39 1.87 -10.09 -14.19
C TYR A 39 2.61 -9.68 -15.46
N THR A 40 1.84 -9.24 -16.46
CA THR A 40 2.37 -8.62 -17.68
C THR A 40 2.06 -7.13 -17.63
N PRO A 41 3.07 -6.24 -17.56
CA PRO A 41 2.83 -4.79 -17.56
C PRO A 41 2.21 -4.35 -18.89
N ASP A 42 1.28 -3.39 -18.84
CA ASP A 42 0.71 -2.80 -20.05
C ASP A 42 1.76 -1.95 -20.78
N PRO A 43 1.85 -2.00 -22.12
CA PRO A 43 2.75 -1.14 -22.88
C PRO A 43 2.41 0.36 -22.75
N ASP A 44 1.17 0.72 -22.42
CA ASP A 44 0.77 2.09 -22.14
C ASP A 44 0.98 2.42 -20.64
N PRO A 45 1.98 3.27 -20.30
CA PRO A 45 2.28 3.60 -18.91
C PRO A 45 1.13 4.32 -18.18
N LEU A 46 0.29 5.08 -18.88
CA LEU A 46 -0.87 5.72 -18.25
C LEU A 46 -1.91 4.67 -17.86
N LYS A 47 -2.16 3.70 -18.75
CA LYS A 47 -3.10 2.62 -18.46
C LYS A 47 -2.59 1.75 -17.31
N GLU A 48 -1.29 1.48 -17.27
CA GLU A 48 -0.66 0.76 -16.18
C GLU A 48 -0.81 1.51 -14.84
N SER A 49 -0.52 2.82 -14.80
CA SER A 49 -0.74 3.62 -13.58
C SER A 49 -2.20 3.62 -13.12
N LEU A 50 -3.15 3.71 -14.06
CA LEU A 50 -4.58 3.64 -13.74
C LEU A 50 -5.01 2.26 -13.23
N TYR A 51 -4.43 1.19 -13.79
CA TYR A 51 -4.61 -0.17 -13.30
C TYR A 51 -4.13 -0.30 -11.86
N LEU A 52 -2.95 0.23 -11.52
CA LEU A 52 -2.42 0.21 -10.15
C LEU A 52 -3.32 0.99 -9.17
N ILE A 53 -3.88 2.13 -9.57
CA ILE A 53 -4.90 2.85 -8.75
C ILE A 53 -6.15 1.99 -8.56
N CYS A 54 -6.65 1.33 -9.61
CA CYS A 54 -7.81 0.45 -9.51
C CYS A 54 -7.55 -0.74 -8.57
N ARG A 55 -6.32 -1.28 -8.55
CA ARG A 55 -5.90 -2.33 -7.61
C ARG A 55 -5.83 -1.84 -6.16
N VAL A 56 -5.47 -0.58 -5.91
CA VAL A 56 -5.58 0.02 -4.56
C VAL A 56 -7.05 0.13 -4.12
N GLN A 57 -7.93 0.58 -5.01
CA GLN A 57 -9.37 0.67 -4.72
C GLN A 57 -9.98 -0.71 -4.40
N GLU A 58 -9.59 -1.73 -5.13
CA GLU A 58 -10.00 -3.10 -4.87
C GLU A 58 -9.42 -3.64 -3.55
N ALA A 59 -8.12 -3.44 -3.30
CA ALA A 59 -7.45 -3.93 -2.10
C ALA A 59 -8.05 -3.34 -0.82
N THR A 60 -8.47 -2.08 -0.86
CA THR A 60 -9.16 -1.42 0.26
C THR A 60 -10.57 -1.99 0.48
N CYS A 61 -11.34 -2.31 -0.57
CA CYS A 61 -12.61 -3.05 -0.45
C CYS A 61 -12.44 -4.45 0.16
N LEU A 62 -11.40 -5.17 -0.29
CA LEU A 62 -11.04 -6.46 0.27
C LEU A 62 -10.72 -6.39 1.75
N GLN A 63 -9.94 -5.38 2.12
CA GLN A 63 -9.52 -5.17 3.49
C GLN A 63 -10.71 -4.82 4.40
N GLU A 64 -11.62 -3.97 3.94
CA GLU A 64 -12.87 -3.66 4.63
C GLU A 64 -13.74 -4.90 4.81
N ARG A 65 -13.97 -5.68 3.75
CA ARG A 65 -14.74 -6.93 3.83
C ARG A 65 -14.12 -7.91 4.81
N TYR A 66 -12.79 -8.00 4.80
CA TYR A 66 -12.06 -8.86 5.73
C TYR A 66 -12.32 -8.44 7.18
N ILE A 67 -12.20 -7.15 7.49
CA ILE A 67 -12.47 -6.57 8.82
C ILE A 67 -13.93 -6.80 9.23
N ASN A 68 -14.87 -6.69 8.29
CA ASN A 68 -16.30 -6.87 8.56
C ASN A 68 -16.69 -8.32 8.85
N LYS A 69 -16.11 -9.29 8.14
CA LYS A 69 -16.45 -10.72 8.31
C LYS A 69 -15.79 -11.33 9.55
N LYS A 70 -14.54 -10.97 9.83
CA LYS A 70 -13.76 -11.51 10.95
C LYS A 70 -12.76 -10.47 11.42
N LEU A 71 -12.78 -10.10 12.70
CA LEU A 71 -11.74 -9.25 13.29
C LEU A 71 -10.38 -9.94 13.09
N PRO A 72 -9.54 -9.43 12.17
CA PRO A 72 -8.38 -10.17 11.75
C PRO A 72 -7.25 -9.98 12.76
N PRO A 73 -6.30 -10.94 12.85
CA PRO A 73 -5.08 -10.70 13.60
C PRO A 73 -4.37 -9.47 13.02
N ILE A 74 -4.07 -8.51 13.90
CA ILE A 74 -3.49 -7.21 13.51
C ILE A 74 -2.19 -7.38 12.72
N LYS A 75 -1.40 -8.41 13.04
CA LYS A 75 -0.19 -8.79 12.27
C LYS A 75 -0.44 -9.03 10.79
N LYS A 76 -1.54 -9.72 10.44
CA LYS A 76 -1.90 -9.98 9.03
C LYS A 76 -2.29 -8.67 8.34
N MET A 77 -2.95 -7.77 9.08
CA MET A 77 -3.38 -6.48 8.57
C MET A 77 -2.21 -5.50 8.35
N LYS A 78 -1.22 -5.50 9.26
CA LYS A 78 0.05 -4.77 9.10
C LYS A 78 0.75 -5.17 7.80
N LEU A 79 0.74 -6.47 7.49
CA LEU A 79 1.36 -7.01 6.29
C LEU A 79 0.60 -6.61 5.02
N THR A 80 -0.73 -6.80 4.98
CA THR A 80 -1.52 -6.49 3.78
C THR A 80 -1.49 -5.00 3.45
N LEU A 81 -1.69 -4.11 4.42
CA LEU A 81 -1.67 -2.66 4.16
C LEU A 81 -0.29 -2.16 3.71
N ARG A 82 0.80 -2.67 4.30
CA ARG A 82 2.17 -2.34 3.87
C ARG A 82 2.46 -2.85 2.45
N LEU A 83 1.93 -4.01 2.08
CA LEU A 83 2.05 -4.53 0.72
C LEU A 83 1.31 -3.63 -0.26
N VAL A 84 0.09 -3.17 0.05
CA VAL A 84 -0.65 -2.23 -0.80
C VAL A 84 0.17 -0.95 -1.03
N ASP A 85 0.67 -0.34 0.03
CA ASP A 85 1.47 0.89 -0.08
C ASP A 85 2.73 0.70 -0.95
N ARG A 86 3.55 -0.31 -0.64
CA ARG A 86 4.81 -0.55 -1.34
C ARG A 86 4.63 -1.07 -2.76
N SER A 87 3.64 -1.93 -3.01
CA SER A 87 3.43 -2.56 -4.31
C SER A 87 2.86 -1.59 -5.33
N TYR A 88 2.00 -0.66 -4.92
CA TYR A 88 1.33 0.23 -5.86
C TYR A 88 1.98 1.61 -5.98
N ARG A 89 2.81 2.03 -5.02
CA ARG A 89 3.50 3.33 -5.03
C ARG A 89 2.51 4.46 -5.33
N LEU A 90 1.44 4.56 -4.53
CA LEU A 90 0.24 5.34 -4.86
C LEU A 90 0.56 6.79 -5.25
N LEU A 91 1.41 7.48 -4.47
CA LEU A 91 1.83 8.86 -4.75
C LEU A 91 2.55 8.99 -6.10
N ASP A 92 3.37 8.02 -6.48
CA ASP A 92 4.05 8.04 -7.78
C ASP A 92 3.05 7.88 -8.93
N GLN A 93 2.01 7.06 -8.74
CA GLN A 93 0.95 6.93 -9.75
C GLN A 93 0.12 8.21 -9.85
N ILE A 94 -0.23 8.85 -8.73
CA ILE A 94 -0.93 10.14 -8.70
C ILE A 94 -0.11 11.21 -9.44
N ASN A 95 1.18 11.31 -9.13
CA ASN A 95 2.09 12.26 -9.78
C ASN A 95 2.31 11.98 -11.27
N TYR A 96 2.22 10.72 -11.69
CA TYR A 96 2.33 10.36 -13.09
C TYR A 96 1.06 10.71 -13.86
N ILE A 97 -0.11 10.32 -13.32
CA ILE A 97 -1.42 10.53 -13.93
C ILE A 97 -1.76 12.04 -14.01
N SER A 98 -1.35 12.84 -13.02
CA SER A 98 -1.63 14.29 -13.02
C SER A 98 -1.04 15.04 -14.21
N LYS A 99 0.00 14.49 -14.87
CA LYS A 99 0.57 15.05 -16.11
C LYS A 99 -0.38 14.99 -17.30
N PHE A 100 -1.40 14.15 -17.24
CA PHE A 100 -2.40 13.95 -18.30
C PHE A 100 -3.73 14.66 -18.00
N MET A 101 -3.81 15.38 -16.88
CA MET A 101 -5.00 16.13 -16.48
C MET A 101 -5.01 17.53 -17.07
N ASP A 102 -6.18 18.15 -17.09
CA ASP A 102 -6.30 19.52 -17.56
C ASP A 102 -5.60 20.50 -16.59
N PRO A 103 -4.76 21.44 -17.08
CA PRO A 103 -4.01 22.36 -16.22
C PRO A 103 -4.88 23.23 -15.31
N THR A 104 -6.15 23.45 -15.64
CA THR A 104 -7.05 24.27 -14.82
C THR A 104 -7.60 23.53 -13.60
N SER A 105 -7.54 22.20 -13.60
CA SER A 105 -8.11 21.34 -12.55
C SER A 105 -7.07 20.42 -11.87
N VAL A 106 -5.82 20.49 -12.32
CA VAL A 106 -4.73 19.62 -11.83
C VAL A 106 -4.43 19.84 -10.35
N VAL A 107 -4.63 21.05 -9.83
CA VAL A 107 -4.35 21.36 -8.41
C VAL A 107 -5.36 20.64 -7.52
N GLU A 108 -6.65 20.75 -7.84
CA GLU A 108 -7.74 20.09 -7.13
C GLU A 108 -7.63 18.57 -7.26
N ALA A 109 -7.28 18.08 -8.45
CA ALA A 109 -7.06 16.66 -8.66
C ALA A 109 -5.90 16.14 -7.79
N VAL A 110 -4.72 16.77 -7.84
CA VAL A 110 -3.57 16.37 -7.03
C VAL A 110 -3.89 16.47 -5.54
N GLN A 111 -4.66 17.46 -5.11
CA GLN A 111 -5.15 17.52 -3.73
C GLN A 111 -5.99 16.29 -3.37
N ALA A 112 -6.97 15.91 -4.19
CA ALA A 112 -7.77 14.71 -3.96
C ALA A 112 -6.90 13.44 -3.93
N GLY A 113 -5.90 13.33 -4.82
CA GLY A 113 -4.94 12.23 -4.81
C GLY A 113 -4.13 12.17 -3.50
N ASN A 114 -3.61 13.30 -3.03
CA ASN A 114 -2.86 13.38 -1.78
C ASN A 114 -3.72 13.04 -0.57
N GLU A 115 -4.96 13.54 -0.50
CA GLU A 115 -5.92 13.19 0.56
C GLU A 115 -6.20 11.67 0.59
N ALA A 116 -6.22 11.01 -0.58
CA ALA A 116 -6.36 9.57 -0.65
C ALA A 116 -5.14 8.83 -0.06
N ALA A 117 -3.93 9.29 -0.39
CA ALA A 117 -2.68 8.72 0.11
C ALA A 117 -2.53 8.94 1.62
N ASP A 118 -2.87 10.13 2.12
CA ASP A 118 -2.87 10.45 3.55
C ASP A 118 -3.87 9.56 4.30
N SER A 119 -5.09 9.40 3.79
CA SER A 119 -6.09 8.48 4.38
C SER A 119 -5.60 7.03 4.41
N LEU A 120 -4.85 6.60 3.39
CA LEU A 120 -4.27 5.25 3.37
C LEU A 120 -3.14 5.13 4.41
N GLN A 121 -2.32 6.16 4.54
CA GLN A 121 -1.25 6.22 5.53
C GLN A 121 -1.81 6.24 6.96
N GLU A 122 -2.92 6.93 7.23
CA GLU A 122 -3.63 6.89 8.50
C GLU A 122 -4.08 5.46 8.83
N ALA A 123 -4.66 4.74 7.86
CA ALA A 123 -5.04 3.33 8.04
C ALA A 123 -3.82 2.46 8.37
N ILE A 124 -2.68 2.69 7.70
CA ILE A 124 -1.41 1.99 7.97
C ILE A 124 -0.95 2.29 9.40
N ASP A 125 -0.79 3.56 9.75
CA ASP A 125 -0.26 4.02 11.04
C ASP A 125 -1.14 3.56 12.20
N PHE A 126 -2.47 3.58 12.02
CA PHE A 126 -3.42 3.06 12.98
C PHE A 126 -3.13 1.58 13.32
N VAL A 127 -2.91 0.77 12.29
CA VAL A 127 -2.62 -0.66 12.48
C VAL A 127 -1.21 -0.86 13.04
N TYR A 128 -0.23 -0.03 12.67
CA TYR A 128 1.16 -0.11 13.17
C TYR A 128 1.33 0.32 14.62
N THR A 129 0.64 1.37 15.05
CA THR A 129 0.66 1.88 16.43
C THR A 129 -0.04 0.95 17.41
N TYR A 130 -0.93 0.09 16.92
CA TYR A 130 -1.54 -0.94 17.74
C TYR A 130 -0.47 -1.91 18.30
N LYS A 131 -0.29 -1.87 19.62
CA LYS A 131 0.64 -2.73 20.34
C LYS A 131 0.10 -4.16 20.33
N ASP A 132 0.90 -5.09 19.80
CA ASP A 132 0.61 -6.53 19.76
C ASP A 132 0.53 -7.17 21.17
N ASN A 133 0.78 -6.40 22.24
CA ASN A 133 1.17 -6.91 23.55
C ASN A 133 0.06 -7.58 24.37
N ASP A 134 -1.23 -7.36 24.04
CA ASP A 134 -2.32 -7.93 24.85
C ASP A 134 -3.09 -9.06 24.16
N GLY A 135 -2.80 -9.37 22.89
CA GLY A 135 -3.62 -10.32 22.12
C GLY A 135 -5.10 -9.92 22.02
N ALA A 136 -5.45 -8.70 22.45
CA ALA A 136 -6.79 -8.18 22.45
C ALA A 136 -7.26 -7.97 21.01
N ALA A 137 -8.51 -8.35 20.74
CA ALA A 137 -9.15 -8.03 19.49
C ALA A 137 -9.35 -6.51 19.38
N MET A 138 -9.33 -6.00 18.15
CA MET A 138 -9.67 -4.61 17.85
C MET A 138 -11.09 -4.29 18.37
N THR A 139 -11.27 -3.13 19.01
CA THR A 139 -12.60 -2.67 19.45
C THR A 139 -13.48 -2.32 18.24
N LEU A 140 -14.80 -2.22 18.44
CA LEU A 140 -15.71 -1.81 17.35
C LEU A 140 -15.40 -0.40 16.85
N GLU A 141 -15.15 0.54 17.77
CA GLU A 141 -14.75 1.92 17.42
C GLU A 141 -13.46 1.96 16.60
N GLN A 142 -12.46 1.17 17.01
CA GLN A 142 -11.20 1.04 16.27
C GLN A 142 -11.40 0.46 14.87
N LYS A 143 -12.29 -0.53 14.75
CA LYS A 143 -12.69 -1.09 13.47
C LYS A 143 -13.35 -0.01 12.58
N ASP A 144 -14.25 0.81 13.14
CA ASP A 144 -14.97 1.83 12.39
C ASP A 144 -14.02 2.93 11.89
N ILE A 145 -13.04 3.35 12.70
CA ILE A 145 -11.98 4.28 12.28
C ILE A 145 -11.20 3.72 11.09
N LEU A 146 -10.76 2.45 11.17
CA LEU A 146 -10.00 1.82 10.10
C LEU A 146 -10.83 1.70 8.80
N ILE A 147 -12.11 1.32 8.91
CA ILE A 147 -13.01 1.24 7.76
C ILE A 147 -13.24 2.63 7.14
N ALA A 148 -13.38 3.66 7.98
CA ALA A 148 -13.54 5.04 7.51
C ALA A 148 -12.32 5.50 6.72
N SER A 149 -11.09 5.28 7.21
CA SER A 149 -9.86 5.62 6.48
C SER A 149 -9.76 4.88 5.14
N LEU A 150 -10.05 3.57 5.10
CA LEU A 150 -10.04 2.79 3.85
C LEU A 150 -11.11 3.27 2.85
N THR A 151 -12.28 3.67 3.35
CA THR A 151 -13.37 4.21 2.54
C THR A 151 -12.98 5.57 1.95
N ASN A 152 -12.44 6.46 2.79
CA ASN A 152 -11.98 7.78 2.37
C ASN A 152 -10.89 7.67 1.29
N THR A 153 -9.93 6.75 1.44
CA THR A 153 -8.94 6.48 0.39
C THR A 153 -9.63 6.19 -0.95
N ARG A 154 -10.63 5.31 -0.99
CA ARG A 154 -11.32 4.97 -2.25
C ARG A 154 -12.08 6.14 -2.85
N GLU A 155 -12.85 6.85 -2.02
CA GLU A 155 -13.66 7.99 -2.48
C GLU A 155 -12.76 9.10 -3.04
N LYS A 156 -11.64 9.39 -2.37
CA LYS A 156 -10.68 10.38 -2.85
C LYS A 156 -9.95 9.94 -4.13
N LEU A 157 -9.67 8.64 -4.28
CA LEU A 157 -9.19 8.11 -5.57
C LEU A 157 -10.24 8.22 -6.67
N PHE A 158 -11.53 8.06 -6.34
CA PHE A 158 -12.58 8.27 -7.32
C PHE A 158 -12.70 9.73 -7.76
N ASP A 159 -12.58 10.67 -6.82
CA ASP A 159 -12.57 12.09 -7.13
C ASP A 159 -11.35 12.44 -7.98
N PHE A 160 -10.17 11.91 -7.63
CA PHE A 160 -8.94 12.08 -8.41
C PHE A 160 -9.11 11.65 -9.88
N VAL A 161 -9.56 10.41 -10.13
CA VAL A 161 -9.69 9.90 -11.51
C VAL A 161 -10.85 10.52 -12.28
N ALA A 162 -11.79 11.21 -11.62
CA ALA A 162 -12.86 11.94 -12.28
C ALA A 162 -12.35 13.18 -13.04
N TYR A 163 -11.18 13.72 -12.67
CA TYR A 163 -10.53 14.83 -13.37
C TYR A 163 -9.83 14.43 -14.68
N LEU A 164 -9.76 13.13 -15.00
CA LEU A 164 -9.15 12.69 -16.25
C LEU A 164 -10.04 13.03 -17.46
N PRO A 165 -9.50 13.68 -18.50
CA PRO A 165 -10.27 14.02 -19.69
C PRO A 165 -10.66 12.76 -20.49
N ASP A 166 -9.77 11.77 -20.56
CA ASP A 166 -9.99 10.50 -21.22
C ASP A 166 -10.38 9.41 -20.21
N GLN A 167 -11.68 9.16 -20.11
CA GLN A 167 -12.22 8.09 -19.28
C GLN A 167 -12.05 6.71 -19.93
N GLY A 168 -11.72 6.62 -21.23
CA GLY A 168 -11.58 5.35 -21.96
C GLY A 168 -10.50 4.45 -21.36
N LYS A 169 -9.30 4.99 -21.13
CA LYS A 169 -8.18 4.25 -20.51
C LYS A 169 -8.49 3.78 -19.09
N LEU A 170 -9.23 4.58 -18.32
CA LEU A 170 -9.67 4.18 -16.98
C LEU A 170 -10.63 2.99 -17.05
N GLN A 171 -11.57 2.99 -18.01
CA GLN A 171 -12.49 1.86 -18.18
C GLN A 171 -11.75 0.59 -18.63
N GLU A 172 -10.72 0.71 -19.49
CA GLU A 172 -9.88 -0.42 -19.88
C GLU A 172 -9.10 -0.99 -18.69
N ALA A 173 -8.50 -0.13 -17.86
CA ALA A 173 -7.83 -0.54 -16.64
C ALA A 173 -8.79 -1.27 -15.66
N ARG A 174 -10.01 -0.76 -15.48
CA ARG A 174 -11.05 -1.40 -14.65
C ARG A 174 -11.48 -2.76 -15.22
N LYS A 175 -11.68 -2.85 -16.53
CA LYS A 175 -12.00 -4.12 -17.21
C LYS A 175 -10.90 -5.17 -17.02
N ARG A 176 -9.63 -4.75 -17.02
CA ARG A 176 -8.51 -5.65 -16.72
C ARG A 176 -8.60 -6.21 -15.31
N VAL A 177 -8.86 -5.37 -14.30
CA VAL A 177 -9.06 -5.83 -12.91
C VAL A 177 -10.28 -6.76 -12.81
N GLU A 178 -11.37 -6.44 -13.50
CA GLU A 178 -12.58 -7.28 -13.58
C GLU A 178 -12.27 -8.67 -14.14
N GLU A 179 -11.53 -8.73 -15.23
CA GLU A 179 -11.15 -9.99 -15.88
C GLU A 179 -10.18 -10.80 -15.03
N GLU A 180 -9.18 -10.17 -14.42
CA GLU A 180 -8.28 -10.83 -13.47
C GLU A 180 -9.05 -11.42 -12.30
N ASN A 181 -10.04 -10.70 -11.76
CA ASN A 181 -10.89 -11.21 -10.70
C ASN A 181 -11.79 -12.35 -11.14
N ARG A 182 -12.33 -12.30 -12.36
CA ARG A 182 -13.09 -13.39 -12.95
C ARG A 182 -12.23 -14.66 -13.07
N LEU A 183 -11.01 -14.53 -13.59
CA LEU A 183 -10.06 -15.63 -13.71
C LEU A 183 -9.66 -16.19 -12.33
N ASN A 184 -9.43 -15.31 -11.34
CA ASN A 184 -9.15 -15.73 -9.96
C ASN A 184 -10.32 -16.49 -9.33
N ILE A 185 -11.56 -16.24 -9.75
CA ILE A 185 -12.73 -16.99 -9.31
C ILE A 185 -12.76 -18.36 -9.99
N ASP A 186 -12.53 -18.41 -11.30
CA ASP A 186 -12.54 -19.65 -12.09
C ASP A 186 -11.44 -20.63 -11.67
N GLU A 187 -10.25 -20.12 -11.28
CA GLU A 187 -9.13 -20.93 -10.78
C GLU A 187 -9.35 -21.44 -9.35
N TYR A 188 -10.24 -20.81 -8.58
CA TYR A 188 -10.44 -21.14 -7.19
C TYR A 188 -11.27 -22.43 -7.01
N ASP A 189 -10.67 -23.43 -6.35
CA ASP A 189 -11.35 -24.66 -5.98
C ASP A 189 -12.53 -24.37 -5.02
N PRO A 190 -13.78 -24.74 -5.37
CA PRO A 190 -14.95 -24.57 -4.51
C PRO A 190 -14.78 -25.22 -3.14
N ASP A 191 -13.99 -26.29 -3.03
CA ASP A 191 -13.79 -27.01 -1.77
C ASP A 191 -12.90 -26.22 -0.78
N LEU A 192 -12.05 -25.32 -1.28
CA LEU A 192 -11.26 -24.36 -0.48
C LEU A 192 -12.03 -23.06 -0.18
N ALA A 193 -13.14 -22.80 -0.89
CA ALA A 193 -13.92 -21.56 -0.77
C ALA A 193 -14.58 -21.39 0.62
N ASN A 194 -14.85 -22.49 1.33
CA ASN A 194 -15.48 -22.44 2.65
C ASN A 194 -14.60 -21.79 3.74
N ASP A 195 -13.27 -21.86 3.63
CA ASP A 195 -12.34 -21.25 4.59
C ASP A 195 -11.68 -19.96 4.03
N ALA A 196 -11.48 -19.89 2.71
CA ALA A 196 -10.87 -18.75 2.01
C ALA A 196 -11.87 -17.65 1.54
N GLY A 197 -13.18 -17.87 1.70
CA GLY A 197 -14.31 -17.05 1.19
C GLY A 197 -14.44 -15.61 1.72
N ILE A 198 -13.33 -14.99 2.10
CA ILE A 198 -13.18 -13.56 2.38
C ILE A 198 -12.81 -12.81 1.10
N TYR A 199 -12.01 -13.42 0.22
CA TYR A 199 -11.34 -12.68 -0.86
C TYR A 199 -12.07 -12.71 -2.19
N ASN A 200 -13.02 -13.62 -2.44
CA ASN A 200 -13.75 -13.67 -3.72
C ASN A 200 -15.21 -14.16 -3.57
N PRO A 201 -16.13 -13.74 -4.45
CA PRO A 201 -16.01 -12.62 -5.39
C PRO A 201 -16.08 -11.27 -4.66
N ILE A 202 -15.37 -10.26 -5.15
CA ILE A 202 -15.37 -8.90 -4.60
C ILE A 202 -16.33 -8.05 -5.41
N GLU A 203 -17.20 -7.33 -4.72
CA GLU A 203 -17.99 -6.30 -5.36
C GLU A 203 -17.08 -5.09 -5.60
N LEU A 204 -16.76 -4.83 -6.87
CA LEU A 204 -15.82 -3.78 -7.24
C LEU A 204 -16.44 -2.40 -6.96
N PRO A 205 -15.67 -1.46 -6.37
CA PRO A 205 -16.25 -0.23 -5.83
C PRO A 205 -16.87 0.66 -6.92
N TRP A 206 -16.35 0.59 -8.16
CA TRP A 206 -16.89 1.37 -9.29
C TRP A 206 -18.18 0.81 -9.89
N LYS A 207 -18.63 -0.40 -9.51
CA LYS A 207 -19.93 -0.92 -9.96
C LYS A 207 -21.10 -0.34 -9.15
N ASN A 208 -20.82 0.15 -7.94
CA ASN A 208 -21.83 0.64 -6.99
C ASN A 208 -21.92 2.15 -6.88
N ARG A 209 -20.98 2.88 -7.50
CA ARG A 209 -21.01 4.34 -7.57
C ARG A 209 -22.03 4.75 -8.63
N LYS A 210 -23.23 5.14 -8.18
CA LYS A 210 -24.28 5.73 -9.01
C LYS A 210 -24.00 7.20 -9.29
#